data_AF-A0A1V2B652-F1
#
_entry.id   AF-A0A1V2B652-F1
#
_cell.length_a   1.000
_cell.length_b   1.000
_cell.length_c   1.000
_cell.angle_alpha   90.00
_cell.angle_beta   90.00
_cell.angle_gamma   90.00
#
_symmetry.space_group_name_H-M   'P 1'
#
loop_
_entity.id
_entity.type
_entity.pdbx_description
1 polymer ?
#
loop_
_entity_poly.entity_id
_entity_poly.type
_entity_poly.pdbx_seq_one_letter_code
_entity_poly.pdbx_strand_id
1 'polypeptide(L)'
;MIQVIYSYKNREFHQLEDAVMNQLAQMGVRQMHALLEPFSDTLVNENGRIKINLDQHPKIEVEGFSNPVKEHIEMVLRGEA
;
A
#
# COMPACT_ATOMS: atom_id res chain seq x y z
N MET A 1 0.42 2.62 -12.07
CA MET A 1 -0.78 2.60 -11.18
C MET A 1 -0.44 1.75 -9.98
N ILE A 2 -0.47 2.33 -8.77
CA ILE A 2 -0.01 1.64 -7.55
C ILE A 2 -0.98 0.52 -7.21
N GLN A 3 -0.46 -0.69 -6.97
CA GLN A 3 -1.25 -1.80 -6.46
C GLN A 3 -1.16 -1.83 -4.93
N VAL A 4 -2.30 -1.79 -4.25
CA VAL A 4 -2.38 -1.98 -2.80
C VAL A 4 -3.07 -3.31 -2.52
N ILE A 5 -2.42 -4.18 -1.73
CA ILE A 5 -2.89 -5.55 -1.45
C ILE A 5 -2.91 -5.76 0.05
N TYR A 6 -3.97 -6.40 0.56
CA TYR A 6 -4.01 -6.83 1.96
C TYR A 6 -3.50 -8.25 2.09
N SER A 7 -2.76 -8.55 3.16
CA SER A 7 -2.44 -9.93 3.50
C SER A 7 -2.85 -10.30 4.91
N TYR A 8 -3.48 -11.47 5.04
CA TYR A 8 -3.88 -12.04 6.32
C TYR A 8 -3.68 -13.56 6.28
N LYS A 9 -3.07 -14.14 7.30
CA LYS A 9 -2.68 -15.56 7.40
C LYS A 9 -1.92 -16.03 6.16
N ASN A 10 -0.97 -15.23 5.68
CA ASN A 10 -0.20 -15.47 4.44
C ASN A 10 -1.04 -15.61 3.16
N ARG A 11 -2.29 -15.14 3.16
CA ARG A 11 -3.13 -15.05 1.95
C ARG A 11 -3.27 -13.60 1.53
N GLU A 12 -3.19 -13.35 0.23
CA GLU A 12 -3.38 -12.02 -0.37
C GLU A 12 -4.86 -11.83 -0.75
N PHE A 13 -5.41 -10.67 -0.40
CA PHE A 13 -6.81 -10.32 -0.59
C PHE A 13 -6.92 -9.00 -1.33
N HIS A 14 -7.68 -9.01 -2.42
CA HIS A 14 -8.15 -7.79 -3.10
C HIS A 14 -9.46 -7.27 -2.51
N GLN A 15 -10.22 -8.15 -1.85
CA GLN A 15 -11.46 -7.86 -1.18
C GLN A 15 -11.58 -8.79 0.04
N LEU A 16 -11.96 -8.23 1.19
CA LEU A 16 -12.18 -9.01 2.42
C LEU A 16 -13.64 -9.48 2.48
N GLU A 17 -13.87 -10.69 2.98
CA GLU A 17 -15.21 -11.29 3.10
C GLU A 17 -16.09 -10.57 4.13
N ASP A 18 -15.48 -10.10 5.23
CA ASP A 18 -16.15 -9.30 6.24
C ASP A 18 -16.38 -7.87 5.73
N ALA A 19 -17.64 -7.43 5.72
CA ALA A 19 -18.03 -6.14 5.14
C ALA A 19 -17.40 -4.94 5.85
N VAL A 20 -17.21 -5.00 7.18
CA VAL A 20 -16.61 -3.91 7.96
C VAL A 20 -15.12 -3.84 7.69
N MET A 21 -14.44 -4.99 7.73
CA MET A 21 -13.01 -5.06 7.41
C MET A 21 -12.74 -4.66 5.96
N ASN A 22 -13.61 -5.05 5.03
CA ASN A 22 -13.49 -4.65 3.64
C ASN A 22 -13.67 -3.13 3.45
N GLN A 23 -14.58 -2.49 4.19
CA GLN A 23 -14.72 -1.04 4.16
C GLN A 23 -13.48 -0.34 4.72
N LEU A 24 -12.94 -0.81 5.85
CA LEU A 24 -11.70 -0.29 6.43
C LEU A 24 -10.52 -0.44 5.48
N ALA A 25 -10.42 -1.59 4.81
CA ALA A 25 -9.44 -1.84 3.76
C ALA A 25 -9.60 -0.86 2.59
N GLN A 26 -10.81 -0.68 2.04
CA GLN A 26 -11.01 0.28 0.96
C GLN A 26 -10.71 1.72 1.36
N MET A 27 -10.97 2.10 2.62
CA MET A 27 -10.56 3.41 3.15
C MET A 27 -9.05 3.56 3.18
N GLY A 28 -8.31 2.55 3.66
CA GLY A 28 -6.85 2.54 3.66
C GLY A 28 -6.26 2.66 2.26
N VAL A 29 -6.80 1.92 1.27
CA VAL A 29 -6.38 2.03 -0.13
C VAL A 29 -6.57 3.45 -0.66
N ARG A 30 -7.73 4.07 -0.41
CA ARG A 30 -8.00 5.45 -0.83
C ARG A 30 -7.04 6.45 -0.17
N GLN A 31 -6.77 6.31 1.11
CA GLN A 31 -5.80 7.16 1.82
C GLN A 31 -4.39 7.00 1.25
N MET A 32 -3.95 5.77 0.99
CA MET A 32 -2.66 5.50 0.35
C MET A 32 -2.56 6.14 -1.04
N HIS A 33 -3.61 6.06 -1.84
CA HIS A 33 -3.64 6.74 -3.13
C HIS A 33 -3.56 8.26 -2.99
N ALA A 34 -4.27 8.86 -2.03
CA ALA A 34 -4.20 10.31 -1.79
C ALA A 34 -2.81 10.76 -1.30
N LEU A 35 -2.18 9.99 -0.42
CA LEU A 35 -0.83 10.28 0.07
C LEU A 35 0.23 10.22 -1.03
N LEU A 36 0.04 9.32 -2.01
CA LEU A 36 1.00 9.09 -3.09
C LEU A 36 0.63 9.78 -4.40
N GLU A 37 -0.52 10.44 -4.47
CA GLU A 37 -0.99 11.22 -5.63
C GLU A 37 0.05 12.24 -6.14
N PRO A 38 0.75 13.00 -5.26
CA PRO A 38 1.78 13.95 -5.70
C PRO A 38 2.94 13.30 -6.47
N PHE A 39 3.11 11.98 -6.34
CA PHE A 39 4.19 11.21 -6.96
C PHE A 39 3.69 10.27 -8.06
N SER A 40 2.42 10.42 -8.48
CA SER A 40 1.75 9.54 -9.42
C SER A 40 2.53 9.36 -10.74
N ASP A 41 3.13 10.43 -11.28
CA ASP A 41 3.93 10.38 -12.51
C ASP A 41 5.14 9.44 -12.40
N THR A 42 5.84 9.48 -11.26
CA THR A 42 6.97 8.59 -10.97
C THR A 42 6.50 7.15 -10.83
N LEU A 43 5.33 6.95 -10.20
CA LEU A 43 4.75 5.64 -9.90
C LEU A 43 4.08 4.97 -11.12
N VAL A 44 3.85 5.71 -12.22
CA VAL A 44 3.33 5.14 -13.47
C VAL A 44 4.37 4.24 -14.15
N ASN A 45 5.65 4.54 -13.99
CA ASN A 45 6.75 3.79 -14.63
C ASN A 45 7.26 2.62 -13.76
N GLU A 46 6.70 2.46 -12.57
CA GLU A 46 7.12 1.46 -11.59
C GLU A 46 6.14 0.28 -11.59
N ASN A 47 6.68 -0.93 -11.42
CA ASN A 47 5.88 -2.16 -11.34
C ASN A 47 5.83 -2.67 -9.90
N GLY A 48 5.59 -1.75 -8.97
CA GLY A 48 5.60 -2.01 -7.53
C GLY A 48 4.21 -2.18 -6.92
N ARG A 49 4.18 -2.83 -5.76
CA ARG A 49 2.98 -3.06 -4.96
C ARG A 49 3.24 -2.74 -3.49
N ILE A 50 2.24 -2.19 -2.83
CA ILE A 50 2.22 -1.92 -1.40
C ILE A 50 1.36 -2.99 -0.74
N LYS A 51 1.95 -3.76 0.17
CA LYS A 51 1.28 -4.85 0.86
C LYS A 51 1.05 -4.50 2.32
N ILE A 52 -0.21 -4.49 2.73
CA ILE A 52 -0.62 -4.20 4.11
C ILE A 52 -0.90 -5.54 4.80
N ASN A 53 0.00 -5.92 5.70
CA ASN A 53 -0.14 -7.12 6.50
C ASN A 53 -1.03 -6.84 7.71
N LEU A 54 -2.11 -7.61 7.86
CA LEU A 54 -3.11 -7.52 8.93
C LEU A 54 -2.98 -8.65 9.97
N ASP A 55 -1.90 -9.43 9.94
CA ASP A 55 -1.61 -10.47 10.93
C ASP A 55 -1.17 -9.88 12.28
N GLN A 56 -0.70 -10.74 13.20
CA GLN A 56 -0.31 -10.36 14.57
C GLN A 56 0.76 -9.27 14.65
N HIS A 57 1.51 -9.05 13.56
CA HIS A 57 2.44 -7.94 13.42
C HIS A 57 2.05 -7.09 12.20
N PRO A 58 1.14 -6.11 12.38
CA PRO A 58 0.74 -5.25 11.28
C PRO A 58 1.94 -4.50 10.72
N LYS A 59 2.13 -4.58 9.40
CA LYS A 59 3.22 -3.88 8.71
C LYS A 59 2.83 -3.52 7.29
N ILE A 60 3.46 -2.48 6.77
CA ILE A 60 3.36 -2.09 5.37
C ILE A 60 4.67 -2.49 4.69
N GLU A 61 4.56 -3.26 3.60
CA GLU A 61 5.68 -3.71 2.79
C GLU A 61 5.62 -3.04 1.43
N VAL A 62 6.75 -2.48 0.99
CA VAL A 62 6.89 -1.81 -0.31
C VAL A 62 7.76 -2.71 -1.19
N GLU A 63 7.13 -3.36 -2.17
CA GLU A 63 7.74 -4.41 -3.00
C GLU A 63 7.74 -3.99 -4.49
N GLY A 64 8.77 -4.39 -5.24
CA GLY A 64 8.82 -4.21 -6.71
C GLY A 64 9.05 -2.78 -7.22
N PHE A 65 9.19 -1.80 -6.32
CA PHE A 65 9.63 -0.45 -6.67
C PHE A 65 11.15 -0.35 -6.74
N SER A 66 11.67 0.53 -7.60
CA SER A 66 13.07 0.93 -7.58
C SER A 66 13.46 1.55 -6.22
N ASN A 67 14.72 1.39 -5.81
CA ASN A 67 15.21 1.91 -4.52
C ASN A 67 14.88 3.39 -4.26
N PRO A 68 15.09 4.35 -5.18
CA PRO A 68 14.76 5.75 -4.91
C PRO A 68 13.26 5.97 -4.72
N VAL A 69 12.40 5.25 -5.45
CA VAL A 69 10.95 5.35 -5.30
C VAL A 69 10.49 4.72 -4.00
N LYS A 70 11.05 3.56 -3.65
CA LYS A 70 10.78 2.87 -2.38
C LYS A 70 11.11 3.77 -1.19
N GLU A 71 12.30 4.35 -1.15
CA GLU A 71 12.74 5.23 -0.06
C GLU A 71 11.80 6.43 0.07
N HIS A 72 11.36 7.00 -1.06
CA HIS A 72 10.41 8.10 -1.07
C HIS A 72 9.02 7.72 -0.55
N ILE A 73 8.48 6.57 -0.97
CA ILE A 73 7.21 6.04 -0.44
C ILE A 73 7.32 5.85 1.07
N GLU A 74 8.42 5.29 1.55
CA GLU A 74 8.66 5.09 2.98
C GLU A 74 8.77 6.41 3.75
N MET A 75 9.40 7.45 3.19
CA MET A 75 9.41 8.81 3.77
C MET A 75 8.00 9.40 3.90
N VAL A 76 7.18 9.29 2.85
CA VAL A 76 5.78 9.75 2.87
C VAL A 76 5.01 9.03 3.98
N LEU A 77 5.19 7.71 4.11
CA LEU A 77 4.54 6.91 5.16
C LEU A 77 4.99 7.27 6.57
N ARG A 78 6.22 7.78 6.73
CA ARG A 78 6.73 8.31 8.01
C ARG A 78 6.33 9.76 8.27
N GLY A 79 5.75 10.46 7.28
CA GLY A 79 5.43 11.88 7.37
C GLY A 79 6.65 12.79 7.25
N GLU A 80 7.70 12.33 6.56
CA GLU A 80 8.98 13.03 6.37
C GLU A 80 9.08 13.77 5.02
N ALA A 81 8.04 13.69 4.17
CA ALA A 81 8.00 14.21 2.82
C ALA A 81 7.23 15.54 2.71
#